data_AF-A0A4R3X247-F1
#
_entry.id   AF-A0A4R3X247-F1
#
_cell.length_a   1.000
_cell.length_b   1.000
_cell.length_c   1.000
_cell.angle_alpha   90.00
_cell.angle_beta   90.00
_cell.angle_gamma   90.00
#
_symmetry.space_group_name_H-M   'P 1'
#
loop_
_entity.id
_entity.type
_entity.pdbx_description
1 polymer ?
#
loop_
_entity_poly.entity_id
_entity_poly.type
_entity_poly.pdbx_seq_one_letter_code
_entity_poly.pdbx_strand_id
1 'polypeptide(L)'
;MGENQDETEKVAPAGRGAVLGRIFRSQDGAAAIEFALLALPYFMIVFAILETFVAYTGEQLVANAVDTVARKLRTGSITAANTDRTAFRRTFCDEVSIMIKCSEEEIATPDKLWLDVRSFPSFADIPGNVPLNTSQDLDTASVNNYSPGAQKTINMVRAYYRWDVITDLLRPYITNIRPSGGRPNYFLIVETATFRNEDYP
;
A
#
# COMPACT_ATOMS: atom_id res chain seq x y z
N MET A 1 -13.50 43.85 -82.17
CA MET A 1 -12.05 44.00 -81.91
C MET A 1 -11.78 43.36 -80.55
N GLY A 2 -11.00 42.29 -80.50
CA GLY A 2 -10.50 41.70 -79.24
C GLY A 2 -11.03 40.29 -78.94
N GLU A 3 -10.40 39.29 -79.55
CA GLU A 3 -10.29 37.93 -79.00
C GLU A 3 -9.73 37.95 -77.57
N ASN A 4 -10.11 36.96 -76.76
CA ASN A 4 -9.16 36.08 -76.08
C ASN A 4 -9.89 34.84 -75.55
N GLN A 5 -9.47 33.69 -76.09
CA GLN A 5 -9.67 32.37 -75.51
C GLN A 5 -8.74 32.25 -74.30
N ASP A 6 -9.20 31.61 -73.23
CA ASP A 6 -8.30 31.03 -72.24
C ASP A 6 -8.82 29.65 -71.84
N GLU A 7 -7.92 28.68 -71.94
CA GLU A 7 -8.16 27.25 -71.83
C GLU A 7 -8.13 26.79 -70.36
N THR A 8 -9.02 25.84 -70.05
CA THR A 8 -8.88 24.72 -69.09
C THR A 8 -7.94 24.85 -67.87
N GLU A 9 -8.52 24.82 -66.67
CA GLU A 9 -8.02 23.94 -65.59
C GLU A 9 -9.18 23.48 -64.69
N LYS A 10 -9.63 22.22 -64.87
CA LYS A 10 -10.54 21.56 -63.92
C LYS A 10 -9.73 21.07 -62.72
N VAL A 11 -9.65 21.88 -61.67
CA VAL A 11 -9.15 21.42 -60.36
C VAL A 11 -10.25 20.58 -59.70
N ALA A 12 -10.11 19.25 -59.75
CA ALA A 12 -11.01 18.34 -59.04
C ALA A 12 -10.77 18.46 -57.52
N PRO A 13 -11.82 18.64 -56.69
CA PRO A 13 -11.65 18.70 -55.25
C PRO A 13 -11.29 17.30 -54.73
N ALA A 14 -10.08 17.17 -54.14
CA ALA A 14 -9.65 15.97 -53.45
C ALA A 14 -10.65 15.63 -52.33
N GLY A 15 -11.43 14.58 -52.53
CA GLY A 15 -12.49 14.17 -51.62
C GLY A 15 -11.95 13.77 -50.25
N ARG A 16 -12.45 14.43 -49.21
CA ARG A 16 -12.23 14.11 -47.79
C ARG A 16 -12.49 12.63 -47.41
N GLY A 17 -13.19 11.86 -48.26
CA GLY A 17 -13.45 10.43 -48.06
C GLY A 17 -12.27 9.51 -48.39
N ALA A 18 -11.29 9.94 -49.19
CA ALA A 18 -10.17 9.09 -49.60
C ALA A 18 -9.15 8.83 -48.45
N VAL A 19 -9.05 9.75 -47.49
CA VAL A 19 -8.15 9.64 -46.34
C VAL A 19 -8.68 8.62 -45.33
N LEU A 20 -9.98 8.64 -45.03
CA LEU A 20 -10.63 7.66 -44.15
C LEU A 20 -10.58 6.24 -44.73
N GLY A 21 -10.82 6.08 -46.03
CA GLY A 21 -10.68 4.78 -46.71
C GLY A 21 -9.25 4.22 -46.71
N ARG A 22 -8.24 5.08 -46.63
CA ARG A 22 -6.82 4.67 -46.53
C ARG A 22 -6.44 4.21 -45.12
N ILE A 23 -7.04 4.81 -44.09
CA ILE A 23 -6.86 4.41 -42.68
C ILE A 23 -7.48 3.02 -42.46
N PHE A 24 -8.69 2.77 -42.97
CA PHE A 24 -9.36 1.45 -42.84
C PHE A 24 -8.76 0.35 -43.71
N ARG A 25 -7.98 0.69 -44.74
CA ARG A 25 -7.29 -0.27 -45.64
C ARG A 25 -5.82 -0.48 -45.28
N SER A 26 -5.34 0.16 -44.20
CA SER A 26 -3.98 -0.04 -43.71
C SER A 26 -3.87 -1.33 -42.88
N GLN A 27 -3.08 -2.28 -43.37
CA GLN A 27 -2.76 -3.52 -42.62
C GLN A 27 -1.92 -3.23 -41.37
N ASP A 28 -1.21 -2.10 -41.36
CA ASP A 28 -0.44 -1.61 -40.21
C ASP A 28 -1.34 -1.34 -38.99
N GLY A 29 -2.59 -0.93 -39.20
CA GLY A 29 -3.57 -0.75 -38.11
C GLY A 29 -4.01 -2.08 -37.49
N ALA A 30 -4.16 -3.14 -38.29
CA ALA A 30 -4.49 -4.48 -37.80
C ALA A 30 -3.33 -5.08 -36.99
N ALA A 31 -2.09 -4.95 -37.49
CA ALA A 31 -0.90 -5.40 -36.76
C ALA A 31 -0.70 -4.62 -35.44
N ALA A 32 -0.99 -3.32 -35.41
CA ALA A 32 -0.95 -2.53 -34.18
C ALA A 32 -2.00 -2.98 -33.14
N ILE A 33 -3.19 -3.38 -33.59
CA ILE A 33 -4.25 -3.91 -32.71
C ILE A 33 -3.86 -5.28 -32.16
N GLU A 34 -3.30 -6.18 -32.98
CA GLU A 34 -2.81 -7.49 -32.55
C GLU A 34 -1.69 -7.36 -31.50
N PHE A 35 -0.75 -6.44 -31.70
CA PHE A 35 0.29 -6.16 -30.72
C PHE A 35 -0.29 -5.58 -29.43
N ALA A 36 -1.23 -4.65 -29.50
CA ALA A 36 -1.87 -4.07 -28.32
C ALA A 36 -2.64 -5.14 -27.50
N LEU A 37 -3.31 -6.08 -28.19
CA LEU A 37 -4.04 -7.18 -27.54
C LEU A 37 -3.11 -8.07 -26.69
N LEU A 38 -1.85 -8.25 -27.11
CA LEU A 38 -0.85 -9.02 -26.36
C LEU A 38 -0.06 -8.17 -25.35
N ALA A 39 0.23 -6.93 -25.70
CA ALA A 39 1.00 -6.02 -24.86
C ALA A 39 0.24 -5.62 -23.60
N LEU A 40 -1.06 -5.33 -23.69
CA LEU A 40 -1.89 -4.93 -22.55
C LEU A 40 -1.88 -5.96 -21.40
N PRO A 41 -2.20 -7.25 -21.60
CA PRO A 41 -2.14 -8.24 -20.53
C PRO A 41 -0.71 -8.50 -20.05
N TYR A 42 0.30 -8.44 -20.94
CA TYR A 42 1.69 -8.56 -20.54
C TYR A 42 2.10 -7.45 -19.56
N PHE A 43 1.83 -6.19 -19.89
CA PHE A 43 2.15 -5.06 -19.01
C PHE A 43 1.36 -5.10 -17.70
N MET A 44 0.08 -5.53 -17.72
CA MET A 44 -0.67 -5.74 -16.48
C MET A 44 0.02 -6.73 -15.54
N ILE A 45 0.53 -7.85 -16.05
CA ILE A 45 1.27 -8.83 -15.24
C ILE A 45 2.57 -8.25 -14.73
N VAL A 46 3.32 -7.53 -15.58
CA VAL A 46 4.58 -6.87 -15.17
C VAL A 46 4.33 -5.86 -14.05
N PHE A 47 3.31 -5.01 -14.16
CA PHE A 47 2.96 -4.07 -13.09
C PHE A 47 2.50 -4.78 -11.82
N ALA A 48 1.73 -5.87 -11.92
CA ALA A 48 1.34 -6.66 -10.76
C ALA A 48 2.55 -7.27 -10.03
N ILE A 49 3.55 -7.77 -10.77
CA ILE A 49 4.81 -8.29 -10.19
C ILE A 49 5.57 -7.17 -9.49
N LEU A 50 5.73 -6.01 -10.13
CA LEU A 50 6.42 -4.86 -9.55
C LEU A 50 5.72 -4.35 -8.30
N GLU A 51 4.41 -4.20 -8.33
CA GLU A 51 3.61 -3.79 -7.16
C GLU A 51 3.75 -4.79 -6.01
N THR A 52 3.66 -6.09 -6.29
CA THR A 52 3.84 -7.15 -5.28
C THR A 52 5.23 -7.07 -4.66
N PHE A 53 6.28 -6.87 -5.47
CA PHE A 53 7.64 -6.73 -4.97
C PHE A 53 7.80 -5.52 -4.03
N VAL A 54 7.23 -4.38 -4.40
CA VAL A 54 7.27 -3.17 -3.55
C VAL A 54 6.49 -3.39 -2.25
N ALA A 55 5.29 -3.99 -2.33
CA ALA A 55 4.48 -4.29 -1.14
C ALA A 55 5.21 -5.24 -0.18
N TYR A 56 5.83 -6.30 -0.69
CA TYR A 56 6.62 -7.24 0.10
C TYR A 56 7.85 -6.57 0.72
N THR A 57 8.51 -5.66 -0.01
CA THR A 57 9.63 -4.89 0.55
C THR A 57 9.15 -3.99 1.69
N GLY A 58 7.97 -3.39 1.56
CA GLY A 58 7.32 -2.63 2.63
C GLY A 58 6.98 -3.49 3.84
N GLU A 59 6.45 -4.69 3.63
CA GLU A 59 6.19 -5.68 4.70
C GLU A 59 7.47 -6.03 5.47
N GLN A 60 8.55 -6.35 4.75
CA GLN A 60 9.85 -6.63 5.38
C GLN A 60 10.41 -5.43 6.15
N LEU A 61 10.18 -4.21 5.65
CA LEU A 61 10.58 -3.00 6.37
C LEU A 61 9.81 -2.86 7.69
N VAL A 62 8.50 -3.08 7.68
CA VAL A 62 7.66 -3.04 8.89
C VAL A 62 8.07 -4.15 9.86
N ALA A 63 8.38 -5.35 9.38
CA ALA A 63 8.84 -6.48 10.21
C ALA A 63 10.14 -6.12 10.94
N ASN A 64 11.13 -5.59 10.21
CA ASN A 64 12.40 -5.14 10.79
C ASN A 64 12.22 -4.00 11.82
N ALA A 65 11.30 -3.08 11.56
CA ALA A 65 10.97 -2.01 12.50
C ALA A 65 10.34 -2.56 13.79
N VAL A 66 9.39 -3.50 13.67
CA VAL A 66 8.78 -4.21 14.80
C VAL A 66 9.84 -4.92 15.64
N ASP A 67 10.74 -5.68 15.01
CA ASP A 67 11.83 -6.37 15.72
C ASP A 67 12.77 -5.41 16.44
N THR A 68 13.07 -4.28 15.80
CA THR A 68 13.95 -3.25 16.37
C THR A 68 13.34 -2.61 17.60
N VAL A 69 12.08 -2.19 17.53
CA VAL A 69 11.39 -1.61 18.70
C VAL A 69 11.08 -2.65 19.77
N ALA A 70 10.79 -3.90 19.38
CA ALA A 70 10.61 -5.01 20.31
C ALA A 70 11.88 -5.25 21.14
N ARG A 71 13.06 -5.20 20.51
CA ARG A 71 14.33 -5.28 21.24
C ARG A 71 14.52 -4.09 22.21
N LYS A 72 14.18 -2.87 21.80
CA LYS A 72 14.25 -1.68 22.67
C LYS A 72 13.32 -1.79 23.89
N LEU A 73 12.10 -2.32 23.70
CA LEU A 73 11.16 -2.59 24.78
C LEU A 73 11.63 -3.73 25.69
N ARG A 74 12.12 -4.82 25.10
CA ARG A 74 12.61 -6.01 25.81
C ARG A 74 13.74 -5.70 26.77
N THR A 75 14.63 -4.79 26.38
CA THR A 75 15.82 -4.37 27.14
C THR A 75 15.56 -3.19 28.08
N GLY A 76 14.35 -2.63 28.10
CA GLY A 76 14.01 -1.47 28.93
C GLY A 76 14.56 -0.13 28.42
N SER A 77 15.12 -0.07 27.19
CA SER A 77 15.47 1.21 26.57
C SER A 77 14.23 2.08 26.33
N ILE A 78 13.09 1.45 26.02
CA ILE A 78 11.77 2.07 25.94
C ILE A 78 10.92 1.45 27.05
N THR A 79 10.30 2.30 27.87
CA THR A 79 9.37 1.90 28.94
C THR A 79 8.18 2.86 28.99
N ALA A 80 7.11 2.46 29.68
CA ALA A 80 5.98 3.35 29.94
C ALA A 80 6.36 4.62 30.73
N ALA A 81 7.49 4.58 31.47
CA ALA A 81 7.94 5.70 32.30
C ALA A 81 8.75 6.74 31.52
N ASN A 82 9.50 6.33 30.49
CA ASN A 82 10.41 7.22 29.75
C ASN A 82 9.91 7.59 28.35
N THR A 83 8.96 6.83 27.79
CA THR A 83 8.49 7.00 26.41
C THR A 83 6.97 6.94 26.41
N ASP A 84 6.32 8.05 26.08
CA ASP A 84 4.89 8.07 25.85
C ASP A 84 4.50 7.47 24.48
N ARG A 85 3.20 7.34 24.24
CA ARG A 85 2.67 6.77 22.99
C ARG A 85 3.11 7.54 21.74
N THR A 86 3.24 8.86 21.84
CA THR A 86 3.59 9.72 20.70
C THR A 86 5.08 9.60 20.38
N ALA A 87 5.93 9.62 21.39
CA ALA A 87 7.38 9.40 21.26
C ALA A 87 7.68 8.00 20.73
N PHE A 88 6.93 6.98 21.17
CA PHE A 88 7.03 5.63 20.64
C PHE A 88 6.67 5.58 19.15
N ARG A 89 5.55 6.20 18.75
CA ARG A 89 5.15 6.30 17.34
C ARG A 89 6.21 6.99 16.49
N ARG A 90 6.78 8.10 16.96
CA ARG A 90 7.86 8.80 16.25
C ARG A 90 9.06 7.87 16.06
N THR A 91 9.48 7.18 17.12
CA THR A 91 10.57 6.20 17.04
C THR A 91 10.30 5.10 16.01
N PHE A 92 9.09 4.56 15.96
CA PHE A 92 8.71 3.56 14.97
C PHE A 92 8.72 4.12 13.54
N CYS A 93 8.18 5.32 13.37
CA CYS A 93 8.13 6.02 12.09
C CYS A 93 9.52 6.33 11.52
N ASP A 94 10.50 6.60 12.39
CA ASP A 94 11.89 6.80 11.97
C ASP A 94 12.49 5.52 11.34
N GLU A 95 12.18 4.34 11.91
CA GLU A 95 12.65 3.04 11.41
C GLU A 95 12.08 2.71 10.02
N VAL A 96 10.83 3.10 9.73
CA VAL A 96 10.16 2.83 8.45
C VAL A 96 10.29 3.96 7.42
N SER A 97 10.98 5.04 7.78
CA SER A 97 11.01 6.30 7.01
C SER A 97 11.56 6.20 5.60
N ILE A 98 12.25 5.10 5.25
CA ILE A 98 12.78 4.86 3.91
C ILE A 98 11.69 4.64 2.86
N MET A 99 10.57 4.03 3.23
CA MET A 99 9.46 3.73 2.32
C MET A 99 8.11 4.26 2.82
N ILE A 100 7.91 4.32 4.14
CA ILE A 100 6.68 4.78 4.78
C ILE A 100 6.96 6.12 5.45
N LYS A 101 6.32 7.18 4.96
CA LYS A 101 6.41 8.51 5.59
C LYS A 101 5.25 8.68 6.57
N CYS A 102 5.57 8.88 7.85
CA CYS A 102 4.62 9.38 8.82
C CYS A 102 4.68 10.91 8.83
N SER A 103 3.56 11.58 8.54
CA SER A 103 3.45 13.01 8.81
C SER A 103 3.24 13.25 10.31
N GLU A 104 3.40 14.50 10.76
CA GLU A 104 3.13 14.83 12.16
C GLU A 104 1.65 14.61 12.52
N GLU A 105 0.74 14.79 11.56
CA GLU A 105 -0.68 14.46 11.72
C GLU A 105 -0.89 12.96 11.91
N GLU A 106 -0.21 12.10 11.13
CA GLU A 106 -0.28 10.65 11.29
C GLU A 106 0.27 10.21 12.64
N ILE A 107 1.35 10.84 13.12
CA ILE A 107 1.92 10.55 14.44
C ILE A 107 0.90 10.89 15.54
N ALA A 108 0.24 12.05 15.46
CA ALA A 108 -0.74 12.50 16.43
C ALA A 108 -2.05 11.69 16.37
N THR A 109 -2.57 11.46 15.15
CA THR A 109 -3.85 10.81 14.88
C THR A 109 -3.65 9.73 13.82
N PRO A 110 -3.62 8.45 14.21
CA PRO A 110 -3.38 7.34 13.29
C PRO A 110 -4.45 7.22 12.20
N ASP A 111 -4.04 7.18 10.92
CA ASP A 111 -4.92 6.90 9.77
C ASP A 111 -4.40 5.77 8.86
N LYS A 112 -3.10 5.53 8.80
CA LYS A 112 -2.53 4.40 8.03
C LYS A 112 -1.78 3.39 8.88
N LEU A 113 -1.17 3.84 9.98
CA LEU A 113 -0.32 3.04 10.86
C LEU A 113 -0.89 3.00 12.28
N TRP A 114 -1.33 1.82 12.71
CA TRP A 114 -1.68 1.55 14.11
C TRP A 114 -0.61 0.69 14.76
N LEU A 115 -0.27 1.06 15.99
CA LEU A 115 0.66 0.32 16.82
C LEU A 115 -0.08 -0.13 18.08
N ASP A 116 -0.07 -1.43 18.33
CA ASP A 116 -0.66 -2.07 19.50
C ASP A 116 0.47 -2.65 20.36
N VAL A 117 0.76 -1.99 21.47
CA VAL A 117 1.79 -2.39 22.43
C VAL A 117 1.10 -2.68 23.76
N ARG A 118 1.13 -3.94 24.20
CA ARG A 118 0.43 -4.39 25.41
C ARG A 118 1.21 -5.47 26.14
N SER A 119 1.04 -5.51 27.46
CA SER A 119 1.48 -6.62 28.30
C SER A 119 0.38 -7.65 28.54
N PHE A 120 0.75 -8.92 28.69
CA PHE A 120 -0.17 -10.02 28.96
C PHE A 120 0.33 -10.90 30.13
N PRO A 121 -0.58 -11.58 30.87
CA PRO A 121 -0.19 -12.52 31.92
C PRO A 121 0.54 -13.76 31.37
N SER A 122 0.13 -14.26 30.20
CA SER A 122 0.73 -15.40 29.52
C SER A 122 0.77 -15.21 28.00
N PHE A 123 1.60 -16.00 27.31
CA PHE A 123 1.63 -16.00 25.84
C PHE A 123 0.31 -16.49 25.20
N ALA A 124 -0.46 -17.32 25.92
CA ALA A 124 -1.73 -17.84 25.45
C ALA A 124 -2.85 -16.77 25.45
N ASP A 125 -2.70 -15.71 26.23
CA ASP A 125 -3.66 -14.60 26.31
C ASP A 125 -3.51 -13.60 25.16
N ILE A 126 -2.45 -13.74 24.35
CA ILE A 126 -2.16 -12.84 23.24
C ILE A 126 -3.11 -13.16 22.08
N PRO A 127 -3.95 -12.21 21.62
CA PRO A 127 -4.90 -12.44 20.54
C PRO A 127 -4.16 -12.78 19.24
N GLY A 128 -4.42 -13.98 18.68
CA GLY A 128 -3.79 -14.44 17.43
C GLY A 128 -4.45 -13.89 16.16
N ASN A 129 -5.66 -13.33 16.26
CA ASN A 129 -6.40 -12.81 15.11
C ASN A 129 -6.22 -11.29 14.93
N VAL A 130 -6.39 -10.85 13.69
CA VAL A 130 -6.58 -9.43 13.36
C VAL A 130 -8.01 -9.05 13.72
N PRO A 131 -8.26 -8.06 14.59
CA PRO A 131 -9.60 -7.66 14.93
C PRO A 131 -10.23 -6.89 13.76
N LEU A 132 -11.42 -7.34 13.35
CA LEU A 132 -12.18 -6.74 12.27
C LEU A 132 -13.48 -6.14 12.81
N ASN A 133 -13.89 -5.01 12.23
CA ASN A 133 -15.18 -4.39 12.53
C ASN A 133 -16.32 -5.09 11.76
N THR A 134 -17.54 -4.63 11.97
CA THR A 134 -18.75 -5.17 11.31
C THR A 134 -18.73 -5.06 9.78
N SER A 135 -17.90 -4.19 9.21
CA SER A 135 -17.72 -4.00 7.78
C SER A 135 -16.60 -4.86 7.19
N GLN A 136 -16.01 -5.76 7.98
CA GLN A 136 -14.84 -6.57 7.61
C GLN A 136 -13.59 -5.73 7.30
N ASP A 137 -13.49 -4.53 7.88
CA ASP A 137 -12.30 -3.67 7.86
C ASP A 137 -11.57 -3.80 9.21
N LEU A 138 -10.32 -3.33 9.30
CA LEU A 138 -9.57 -3.28 10.55
C LEU A 138 -10.35 -2.51 11.63
N ASP A 139 -10.53 -3.12 12.81
CA ASP A 139 -11.11 -2.45 13.96
C ASP A 139 -10.08 -1.52 14.63
N THR A 140 -9.97 -0.31 14.09
CA THR A 140 -9.00 0.71 14.53
C THR A 140 -9.13 1.11 16.02
N ALA A 141 -10.30 0.88 16.64
CA ALA A 141 -10.53 1.19 18.04
C ALA A 141 -9.83 0.20 18.99
N SER A 142 -9.63 -1.05 18.57
CA SER A 142 -9.04 -2.10 19.41
C SER A 142 -7.54 -2.31 19.20
N VAL A 143 -6.94 -1.68 18.18
CA VAL A 143 -5.55 -1.94 17.71
C VAL A 143 -4.57 -0.79 17.95
N ASN A 144 -4.91 0.14 18.84
CA ASN A 144 -4.16 1.38 19.02
C ASN A 144 -3.70 1.60 20.47
N ASN A 145 -3.44 0.52 21.20
CA ASN A 145 -3.12 0.57 22.61
C ASN A 145 -1.62 0.81 22.83
N TYR A 146 -1.29 1.50 23.92
CA TYR A 146 0.07 1.66 24.37
C TYR A 146 0.13 1.49 25.89
N SER A 147 0.41 0.26 26.31
CA SER A 147 0.60 -0.14 27.69
C SER A 147 1.73 -1.19 27.77
N PRO A 148 2.98 -0.80 27.47
CA PRO A 148 4.12 -1.70 27.62
C PRO A 148 4.27 -2.10 29.10
N GLY A 149 4.47 -3.39 29.34
CA GLY A 149 4.68 -3.93 30.66
C GLY A 149 6.09 -3.67 31.21
N ALA A 150 6.23 -3.87 32.52
CA ALA A 150 7.49 -3.69 33.24
C ALA A 150 8.50 -4.82 32.95
N GLN A 151 9.59 -4.88 33.71
CA GLN A 151 10.56 -5.96 33.63
C GLN A 151 9.91 -7.34 33.89
N LYS A 152 10.44 -8.40 33.28
CA LYS A 152 9.96 -9.79 33.42
C LYS A 152 8.51 -10.06 32.98
N THR A 153 7.77 -9.08 32.47
CA THR A 153 6.42 -9.29 31.92
C THR A 153 6.47 -9.79 30.48
N ILE A 154 5.40 -10.45 30.05
CA ILE A 154 5.20 -10.81 28.64
C ILE A 154 4.55 -9.63 27.94
N ASN A 155 5.09 -9.28 26.77
CA ASN A 155 4.67 -8.15 25.97
C ASN A 155 4.45 -8.57 24.52
N MET A 156 3.58 -7.81 23.85
CA MET A 156 3.36 -7.87 22.43
C MET A 156 3.55 -6.47 21.86
N VAL A 157 4.23 -6.39 20.73
CA VAL A 157 4.19 -5.24 19.83
C VAL A 157 3.60 -5.73 18.52
N ARG A 158 2.58 -5.04 18.03
CA ARG A 158 1.99 -5.32 16.74
C ARG A 158 1.81 -4.05 15.95
N ALA A 159 2.26 -4.06 14.70
CA ALA A 159 2.06 -2.97 13.75
C ALA A 159 1.04 -3.39 12.70
N TYR A 160 0.07 -2.51 12.44
CA TYR A 160 -0.92 -2.65 11.39
C TYR A 160 -0.74 -1.47 10.43
N TYR A 161 -0.35 -1.76 9.20
CA TYR A 161 -0.16 -0.73 8.18
C TYR A 161 -1.06 -0.98 6.96
N ARG A 162 -1.81 0.05 6.57
CA ARG A 162 -2.63 0.05 5.36
C ARG A 162 -1.75 0.42 4.15
N TRP A 163 -1.38 -0.58 3.37
CA TRP A 163 -0.64 -0.40 2.13
C TRP A 163 -1.60 -0.20 0.96
N ASP A 164 -1.62 1.00 0.38
CA ASP A 164 -2.49 1.31 -0.75
C ASP A 164 -2.09 0.50 -1.99
N VAL A 165 -3.07 -0.14 -2.64
CA VAL A 165 -2.87 -0.98 -3.83
C VAL A 165 -3.44 -0.25 -5.04
N ILE A 166 -2.62 -0.07 -6.07
CA ILE A 166 -2.97 0.55 -7.34
C ILE A 166 -3.68 -0.49 -8.22
N THR A 167 -3.09 -1.68 -8.39
CA THR A 167 -3.67 -2.76 -9.20
C THR A 167 -4.48 -3.73 -8.35
N ASP A 168 -5.78 -3.46 -8.22
CA ASP A 168 -6.74 -4.32 -7.52
C ASP A 168 -7.11 -5.62 -8.26
N LEU A 169 -6.12 -6.37 -8.74
CA LEU A 169 -6.40 -7.62 -9.47
C LEU A 169 -6.40 -8.83 -8.53
N LEU A 170 -5.46 -8.88 -7.58
CA LEU A 170 -5.23 -10.07 -6.75
C LEU A 170 -5.88 -9.99 -5.37
N ARG A 171 -5.94 -8.79 -4.78
CA ARG A 171 -6.42 -8.59 -3.41
C ARG A 171 -7.78 -9.25 -3.10
N PRO A 172 -8.84 -9.14 -3.95
CA PRO A 172 -10.15 -9.71 -3.64
C PRO A 172 -10.14 -11.23 -3.46
N TYR A 173 -9.09 -11.91 -3.93
CA TYR A 173 -8.92 -13.35 -3.84
C TYR A 173 -7.98 -13.79 -2.72
N ILE A 174 -7.19 -12.88 -2.14
CA ILE A 174 -6.14 -13.22 -1.15
C ILE A 174 -6.31 -12.55 0.22
N THR A 175 -7.21 -11.56 0.35
CA THR A 175 -7.52 -10.95 1.65
C THR A 175 -9.01 -11.05 1.99
N ASN A 176 -9.29 -11.23 3.28
CA ASN A 176 -10.64 -11.16 3.83
C ASN A 176 -11.01 -9.74 4.30
N ILE A 177 -10.11 -8.77 4.14
CA ILE A 177 -10.31 -7.38 4.56
C ILE A 177 -10.99 -6.61 3.44
N ARG A 178 -12.06 -5.92 3.79
CA ARG A 178 -12.85 -5.10 2.88
C ARG A 178 -12.75 -3.63 3.34
N PRO A 179 -12.00 -2.79 2.60
CA PRO A 179 -11.92 -1.37 2.88
C PRO A 179 -13.32 -0.76 2.93
N SER A 180 -13.62 -0.06 4.02
CA SER A 180 -14.92 0.57 4.25
C SER A 180 -14.80 2.10 4.22
N GLY A 181 -15.92 2.81 4.06
CA GLY A 181 -15.96 4.27 4.14
C GLY A 181 -15.36 5.04 2.95
N GLY A 182 -15.38 4.46 1.74
CA GLY A 182 -14.92 5.15 0.52
C GLY A 182 -13.40 5.26 0.38
N ARG A 183 -12.65 4.48 1.15
CA ARG A 183 -11.18 4.45 1.11
C ARG A 183 -10.67 3.76 -0.17
N PRO A 184 -9.47 4.15 -0.66
CA PRO A 184 -8.76 3.38 -1.65
C PRO A 184 -8.57 1.95 -1.15
N ASN A 185 -8.52 1.02 -2.10
CA ASN A 185 -8.34 -0.34 -1.70
C ASN A 185 -6.91 -0.59 -1.21
N TYR A 186 -6.77 -1.31 -0.10
CA TYR A 186 -5.48 -1.48 0.56
C TYR A 186 -5.23 -2.94 0.97
N PHE A 187 -3.97 -3.33 1.00
CA PHE A 187 -3.47 -4.56 1.62
C PHE A 187 -3.05 -4.25 3.07
N LEU A 188 -3.46 -5.07 4.03
CA LEU A 188 -3.08 -4.87 5.43
C LEU A 188 -1.79 -5.64 5.72
N ILE A 189 -0.71 -4.90 6.00
CA ILE A 189 0.51 -5.46 6.56
C ILE A 189 0.33 -5.59 8.06
N VAL A 190 0.57 -6.78 8.61
CA VAL A 190 0.45 -7.06 10.04
C VAL A 190 1.70 -7.77 10.52
N GLU A 191 2.48 -7.08 11.34
CA GLU A 191 3.72 -7.60 11.89
C GLU A 191 3.64 -7.64 13.41
N THR A 192 4.00 -8.78 14.01
CA THR A 192 3.85 -9.02 15.45
C THR A 192 5.13 -9.59 16.03
N ALA A 193 5.62 -8.96 17.09
CA ALA A 193 6.63 -9.53 17.97
C ALA A 193 6.03 -9.76 19.36
N THR A 194 6.18 -10.97 19.88
CA THR A 194 5.83 -11.32 21.27
C THR A 194 7.08 -11.75 22.01
N PHE A 195 7.28 -11.24 23.22
CA PHE A 195 8.52 -11.43 23.95
C PHE A 195 8.31 -11.27 25.45
N ARG A 196 9.29 -11.73 26.24
CA ARG A 196 9.38 -11.42 27.67
C ARG A 196 10.45 -10.37 27.89
N ASN A 197 10.11 -9.33 28.63
CA ASN A 197 11.07 -8.29 29.01
C ASN A 197 12.18 -8.88 29.88
N GLU A 198 13.40 -8.41 29.66
CA GLU A 198 14.56 -8.71 30.50
C GLU A 198 14.40 -8.10 31.90
N ASP A 199 15.31 -8.47 32.79
CA ASP A 199 15.47 -7.81 34.08
C ASP A 199 16.37 -6.60 33.89
N TYR A 200 15.77 -5.46 33.57
CA TYR A 200 16.48 -4.19 33.44
C TYR A 200 16.36 -3.35 34.73
N PRO A 201 17.38 -2.54 35.06
CA PRO A 201 17.43 -1.75 36.30
C PRO A 201 16.44 -0.58 36.34
#